data_AF-A0AA40X9S5-F1
#
_entry.id   AF-A0AA40X9S5-F1
#
_cell.length_a   1.000
_cell.length_b   1.000
_cell.length_c   1.000
_cell.angle_alpha   90.00
_cell.angle_beta   90.00
_cell.angle_gamma   90.00
#
_symmetry.space_group_name_H-M   'P 1'
#
loop_
_entity.id
_entity.type
_entity.pdbx_description
1 polymer ?
#
loop_
_entity_poly.entity_id
_entity_poly.type
_entity_poly.pdbx_seq_one_letter_code
_entity_poly.pdbx_strand_id
1 'polypeptide(L)'
;MKYTVKELTKLAGTHDPYHCHEENCNICIRFWTYAKGLREQDKEEEQRKVTRLVSRRKNRRQVLAKLDKIKTTDVKKLVREWRPELTQAINAGCSVRDIAFELDCDDAIVVEALDYLKLKPKTRSQLRIEVYQDELTRLVGEGYSVEGIAKLLNKKAPSGISQYLSKHELPRPNVETIKIKQTEYQSGREIKHRYFDKQGNEIEIKYVNS
;
A
#
# COMPACT_ATOMS: atom_id res chain seq x y z
N MET A 1 13.12 -5.98 13.72
CA MET A 1 13.05 -7.46 13.69
C MET A 1 11.64 -7.88 13.29
N LYS A 2 11.44 -9.04 12.65
CA LYS A 2 10.09 -9.54 12.36
C LYS A 2 9.72 -10.55 13.44
N TYR A 3 8.64 -10.29 14.17
CA TYR A 3 8.19 -11.21 15.20
C TYR A 3 7.35 -12.32 14.56
N THR A 4 7.62 -13.58 14.91
CA THR A 4 6.94 -14.76 14.39
C THR A 4 6.38 -15.63 15.49
N VAL A 5 5.20 -16.21 15.26
CA VAL A 5 4.58 -17.17 16.20
C VAL A 5 5.53 -18.34 16.46
N LYS A 6 6.32 -18.76 15.46
CA LYS A 6 7.29 -19.87 15.58
C LYS A 6 8.37 -19.62 16.64
N GLU A 7 8.94 -18.42 16.70
CA GLU A 7 9.94 -18.08 17.73
C GLU A 7 9.29 -17.93 19.11
N LEU A 8 8.07 -17.42 19.18
CA LEU A 8 7.29 -17.35 20.42
C LEU A 8 6.98 -18.76 20.98
N THR A 9 6.55 -19.70 20.12
CA THR A 9 6.29 -21.09 20.49
C THR A 9 7.57 -21.81 20.91
N LYS A 10 8.71 -21.50 20.27
CA LYS A 10 10.02 -22.05 20.67
C LYS A 10 10.41 -21.63 22.09
N LEU A 11 10.12 -20.38 22.48
CA LEU A 11 10.37 -19.89 23.84
C LEU A 11 9.44 -20.56 24.86
N ALA A 12 8.15 -20.67 24.56
CA ALA A 12 7.18 -21.37 25.42
C ALA A 12 7.47 -22.87 25.58
N GLY A 13 8.06 -23.52 24.57
CA GLY A 13 8.45 -24.93 24.64
C GLY A 13 9.66 -25.20 25.55
N THR A 14 10.42 -24.16 25.92
CA THR A 14 11.61 -24.29 26.79
C THR A 14 11.35 -23.88 28.24
N HIS A 15 10.30 -23.12 28.49
CA HIS A 15 9.99 -22.55 29.79
C HIS A 15 8.52 -22.14 29.78
N ASP A 16 7.78 -22.45 30.85
CA ASP A 16 6.39 -22.04 30.98
C ASP A 16 6.30 -20.62 31.53
N PRO A 17 6.07 -19.59 30.69
CA PRO A 17 6.09 -18.21 31.12
C PRO A 17 4.82 -17.81 31.86
N TYR A 18 3.78 -18.66 31.85
CA TYR A 18 2.50 -18.42 32.50
C TYR A 18 2.49 -18.88 33.96
N HIS A 19 3.39 -19.81 34.32
CA HIS A 19 3.52 -20.36 35.67
C HIS A 19 4.91 -20.12 36.27
N CYS A 20 5.73 -19.25 35.65
CA CYS A 20 7.01 -18.85 36.21
C CYS A 20 6.81 -17.86 37.37
N HIS A 21 7.44 -18.14 38.50
CA HIS A 21 7.42 -17.28 39.70
C HIS A 21 8.73 -16.51 39.93
N GLU A 22 9.72 -16.64 39.03
CA GLU A 22 10.96 -15.87 39.09
C GLU A 22 10.76 -14.46 38.50
N GLU A 23 10.85 -13.43 39.36
CA GLU A 23 10.63 -12.02 38.99
C GLU A 23 11.52 -11.53 37.84
N ASN A 24 12.75 -12.03 37.73
CA ASN A 24 13.74 -11.63 36.72
C ASN A 24 14.09 -12.76 35.74
N CYS A 25 13.15 -13.66 35.45
CA CYS A 25 13.40 -14.73 34.49
C CYS A 25 13.64 -14.18 33.08
N ASN A 26 14.88 -14.29 32.61
CA ASN A 26 15.29 -13.84 31.28
C ASN A 26 14.45 -14.46 30.14
N ILE A 27 13.98 -15.70 30.31
CA ILE A 27 13.15 -16.38 29.29
C ILE A 27 11.74 -15.78 29.26
N CYS A 28 11.14 -15.49 30.41
CA CYS A 28 9.85 -14.81 30.53
C CYS A 28 9.90 -13.40 29.94
N ILE A 29 10.93 -12.62 30.27
CA ILE A 29 11.11 -11.26 29.73
C ILE A 29 11.19 -11.32 28.20
N ARG A 30 11.97 -12.26 27.64
CA ARG A 30 12.08 -12.45 26.19
C ARG A 30 10.75 -12.86 25.57
N PHE A 31 10.03 -13.80 26.18
CA PHE A 31 8.72 -14.26 25.72
C PHE A 31 7.71 -13.10 25.64
N TRP A 32 7.55 -12.33 26.73
CA TRP A 32 6.58 -11.23 26.77
C TRP A 32 6.96 -10.06 25.87
N THR A 33 8.25 -9.75 25.75
CA THR A 33 8.74 -8.74 24.78
C THR A 33 8.42 -9.16 23.36
N TYR A 34 8.62 -10.45 23.04
CA TYR A 34 8.33 -11.00 21.72
C TYR A 34 6.82 -11.04 21.42
N ALA A 35 6.00 -11.42 22.41
CA ALA A 35 4.54 -11.40 22.30
C ALA A 35 4.00 -9.97 22.10
N LYS A 36 4.60 -8.98 22.78
CA LYS A 36 4.28 -7.57 22.58
C LYS A 36 4.60 -7.12 21.15
N GLY A 37 5.79 -7.45 20.65
CA GLY A 37 6.18 -7.16 19.27
C GLY A 37 5.27 -7.79 18.21
N LEU A 38 4.82 -9.03 18.41
CA LEU A 38 3.81 -9.68 17.55
C LEU A 38 2.50 -8.88 17.50
N ARG A 39 1.98 -8.46 18.67
CA ARG A 39 0.73 -7.69 18.75
C ARG A 39 0.83 -6.32 18.10
N GLU A 40 1.97 -5.65 18.24
CA GLU A 40 2.21 -4.34 17.61
C GLU A 40 2.32 -4.48 16.07
N GLN A 41 3.01 -5.53 15.59
CA GLN A 41 3.11 -5.83 14.16
C GLN A 41 1.74 -6.12 13.52
N ASP A 42 0.88 -6.88 14.19
CA ASP A 42 -0.48 -7.17 13.71
C ASP A 42 -1.34 -5.89 13.65
N LYS A 43 -1.25 -5.02 14.66
CA LYS A 43 -1.97 -3.73 14.69
C LYS A 43 -1.54 -2.81 13.55
N GLU A 44 -0.24 -2.75 13.24
CA GLU A 44 0.27 -1.95 12.11
C GLU A 44 -0.20 -2.50 10.76
N GLU A 45 -0.17 -3.82 10.55
CA GLU A 45 -0.68 -4.43 9.32
C GLU A 45 -2.19 -4.19 9.15
N GLU A 46 -2.96 -4.27 10.23
CA GLU A 46 -4.40 -4.04 10.22
C GLU A 46 -4.73 -2.57 9.93
N GLN A 47 -4.05 -1.62 10.58
CA GLN A 47 -4.19 -0.19 10.26
C GLN A 47 -3.88 0.10 8.79
N ARG A 48 -2.79 -0.45 8.24
CA ARG A 48 -2.44 -0.26 6.81
C ARG A 48 -3.54 -0.80 5.87
N LYS A 49 -4.15 -1.95 6.20
CA LYS A 49 -5.28 -2.50 5.43
C LYS A 49 -6.51 -1.59 5.49
N VAL A 50 -6.85 -1.10 6.67
CA VAL A 50 -7.99 -0.19 6.88
C VAL A 50 -7.79 1.13 6.12
N THR A 51 -6.62 1.76 6.23
CA THR A 51 -6.32 3.02 5.52
C THR A 51 -6.44 2.87 4.00
N ARG A 52 -5.96 1.76 3.44
CA ARG A 52 -6.07 1.45 2.00
C ARG A 52 -7.51 1.24 1.52
N LEU A 53 -8.37 0.64 2.35
CA LEU A 53 -9.78 0.43 2.01
C LEU A 53 -10.60 1.73 2.08
N VAL A 54 -10.33 2.56 3.08
CA VAL A 54 -11.00 3.86 3.27
C VAL A 54 -10.61 4.83 2.16
N SER A 55 -9.33 4.91 1.79
CA SER A 55 -8.89 5.79 0.69
C SER A 55 -9.53 5.40 -0.65
N ARG A 56 -9.65 4.11 -0.95
CA ARG A 56 -10.28 3.62 -2.18
C ARG A 56 -11.76 3.96 -2.26
N ARG A 57 -12.51 3.82 -1.16
CA ARG A 57 -13.92 4.23 -1.10
C ARG A 57 -14.09 5.75 -1.22
N LYS A 58 -13.21 6.54 -0.59
CA LYS A 58 -13.22 8.00 -0.66
C LYS A 58 -12.95 8.50 -2.08
N ASN A 59 -11.96 7.92 -2.77
CA ASN A 59 -11.63 8.28 -4.15
C ASN A 59 -12.80 7.97 -5.10
N ARG A 60 -13.36 6.75 -5.03
CA ARG A 60 -14.52 6.38 -5.87
C ARG A 60 -15.71 7.32 -5.66
N ARG A 61 -16.03 7.69 -4.41
CA ARG A 61 -17.11 8.64 -4.11
C ARG A 61 -16.83 10.05 -4.65
N GLN A 62 -15.59 10.52 -4.56
CA GLN A 62 -15.21 11.82 -5.12
C GLN A 62 -15.29 11.84 -6.65
N VAL A 63 -14.94 10.74 -7.32
CA VAL A 63 -15.02 10.62 -8.77
C VAL A 63 -16.47 10.57 -9.24
N LEU A 64 -17.32 9.77 -8.59
CA LEU A 64 -18.76 9.69 -8.90
C LEU A 64 -19.47 11.03 -8.68
N ALA A 65 -19.13 11.77 -7.62
CA ALA A 65 -19.70 13.10 -7.36
C ALA A 65 -19.36 14.16 -8.43
N LYS A 66 -18.35 13.93 -9.28
CA LYS A 66 -18.11 14.78 -10.46
C LYS A 66 -19.07 14.45 -11.60
N LEU A 67 -19.45 13.18 -11.72
CA LEU A 67 -20.38 12.70 -12.75
C LEU A 67 -21.82 13.12 -12.44
N ASP A 68 -22.23 13.17 -11.17
CA ASP A 68 -23.55 13.67 -10.74
C ASP A 68 -23.89 15.08 -11.26
N LYS A 69 -22.85 15.89 -11.54
CA LYS A 69 -23.01 17.24 -12.09
C LYS A 69 -23.27 17.26 -13.59
N ILE A 70 -23.14 16.13 -14.26
CA ILE A 70 -23.23 15.98 -15.71
C ILE A 70 -24.53 15.26 -16.02
N LYS A 71 -25.58 16.02 -16.32
CA LYS A 71 -26.89 15.47 -16.70
C LYS A 71 -27.08 15.60 -18.20
N THR A 72 -26.52 14.66 -18.94
CA THR A 72 -26.67 14.64 -20.40
C THR A 72 -26.76 13.22 -20.92
N THR A 73 -27.64 13.04 -21.89
CA THR A 73 -27.85 11.79 -22.63
C THR A 73 -27.18 11.80 -24.01
N ASP A 74 -26.50 12.90 -24.38
CA ASP A 74 -25.80 13.01 -25.66
C ASP A 74 -24.40 12.40 -25.57
N VAL A 75 -24.22 11.28 -26.27
CA VAL A 75 -22.94 10.54 -26.39
C VAL A 75 -21.82 11.43 -26.91
N LYS A 76 -22.07 12.29 -27.91
CA LYS A 76 -21.01 13.16 -28.47
C LYS A 76 -20.54 14.19 -27.45
N LYS A 77 -21.48 14.71 -26.66
CA LYS A 77 -21.18 15.65 -25.58
C LYS A 77 -20.38 14.99 -24.47
N LEU A 78 -20.77 13.78 -24.06
CA LEU A 78 -20.03 12.96 -23.10
C LEU A 78 -18.59 12.70 -23.56
N VAL A 79 -18.40 12.33 -24.83
CA VAL A 79 -17.08 12.00 -25.39
C VAL A 79 -16.19 13.24 -25.58
N ARG A 80 -16.75 14.38 -25.99
CA ARG A 80 -15.95 15.59 -26.25
C ARG A 80 -15.64 16.39 -25.00
N GLU A 81 -16.63 16.58 -24.13
CA GLU A 81 -16.52 17.48 -22.97
C GLU A 81 -16.10 16.73 -21.70
N TRP A 82 -16.54 15.49 -21.52
CA TRP A 82 -16.45 14.77 -20.24
C TRP A 82 -15.59 13.51 -20.30
N ARG A 83 -14.76 13.39 -21.34
CA ARG A 83 -13.75 12.33 -21.47
C ARG A 83 -12.85 12.19 -20.24
N PRO A 84 -12.31 13.26 -19.63
CA PRO A 84 -11.45 13.14 -18.46
C PRO A 84 -12.16 12.47 -17.28
N GLU A 85 -13.40 12.84 -17.01
CA GLU A 85 -14.23 12.33 -15.92
C GLU A 85 -14.59 10.86 -16.13
N LEU A 86 -15.00 10.50 -17.36
CA LEU A 86 -15.27 9.11 -17.74
C LEU A 86 -14.01 8.23 -17.62
N THR A 87 -12.87 8.74 -18.09
CA THR A 87 -11.58 8.05 -17.96
C THR A 87 -11.19 7.87 -16.49
N GLN A 88 -11.38 8.91 -15.68
CA GLN A 88 -11.11 8.87 -14.24
C GLN A 88 -12.00 7.85 -13.52
N ALA A 89 -13.29 7.77 -13.86
CA ALA A 89 -14.23 6.80 -13.30
C ALA A 89 -13.84 5.36 -13.62
N ILE A 90 -13.46 5.08 -14.87
CA ILE A 90 -12.99 3.74 -15.27
C ILE A 90 -11.68 3.37 -14.55
N ASN A 91 -10.73 4.31 -14.44
CA ASN A 91 -9.49 4.08 -13.72
C ASN A 91 -9.70 3.88 -12.22
N ALA A 92 -10.70 4.54 -11.62
CA ALA A 92 -11.11 4.31 -10.23
C ALA A 92 -11.83 2.96 -10.01
N GLY A 93 -12.17 2.24 -11.09
CA GLY A 93 -12.87 0.97 -11.06
C GLY A 93 -14.38 1.10 -10.84
N CYS A 94 -14.99 2.18 -11.33
CA CYS A 94 -16.44 2.30 -11.44
C CYS A 94 -16.95 1.39 -12.57
N SER A 95 -18.11 0.76 -12.36
CA SER A 95 -18.80 0.00 -13.41
C SER A 95 -19.61 0.94 -14.30
N VAL A 96 -20.01 0.46 -15.48
CA VAL A 96 -20.93 1.17 -16.39
C VAL A 96 -22.17 1.63 -15.64
N ARG A 97 -22.78 0.75 -14.85
CA ARG A 97 -23.98 1.05 -14.07
C ARG A 97 -23.75 2.12 -13.00
N ASP A 98 -22.59 2.12 -12.34
CA ASP A 98 -22.27 3.20 -11.38
C ASP A 98 -22.20 4.55 -12.10
N ILE A 99 -21.60 4.58 -13.30
CA ILE A 99 -21.44 5.81 -14.10
C ILE A 99 -22.81 6.27 -14.63
N ALA A 100 -23.60 5.35 -15.19
CA ALA A 100 -24.93 5.63 -15.74
C ALA A 100 -25.89 6.17 -14.68
N PHE A 101 -25.85 5.59 -13.48
CA PHE A 101 -26.63 6.07 -12.34
C PHE A 101 -26.30 7.52 -11.97
N GLU A 102 -25.02 7.90 -11.88
CA GLU A 102 -24.64 9.28 -11.55
C GLU A 102 -24.92 10.24 -12.71
N LEU A 103 -24.81 9.81 -13.96
CA LEU A 103 -25.12 10.65 -15.14
C LEU A 103 -26.62 10.81 -15.39
N ASP A 104 -27.47 10.08 -14.65
CA ASP A 104 -28.92 10.01 -14.85
C ASP A 104 -29.27 9.61 -16.30
N CYS A 105 -28.62 8.57 -16.81
CA CYS A 105 -28.79 8.08 -18.18
C CYS A 105 -28.79 6.54 -18.27
N ASP A 106 -29.15 6.00 -19.43
CA ASP A 106 -29.13 4.56 -19.66
C ASP A 106 -27.71 3.99 -19.73
N ASP A 107 -27.53 2.75 -19.26
CA ASP A 107 -26.27 1.99 -19.36
C ASP A 107 -25.74 1.97 -20.81
N ALA A 108 -26.62 1.90 -21.81
CA ALA A 108 -26.28 1.85 -23.23
C ALA A 108 -25.54 3.12 -23.71
N ILE A 109 -25.94 4.29 -23.23
CA ILE A 109 -25.30 5.58 -23.56
C ILE A 109 -23.85 5.59 -23.06
N VAL A 110 -23.64 5.09 -21.84
CA VAL A 110 -22.30 4.99 -21.25
C VAL A 110 -21.45 3.97 -21.99
N VAL A 111 -22.00 2.81 -22.38
CA VAL A 111 -21.28 1.81 -23.19
C VAL A 111 -20.82 2.43 -24.51
N GLU A 112 -21.72 3.10 -25.23
CA GLU A 112 -21.41 3.73 -26.51
C GLU A 112 -20.31 4.79 -26.36
N ALA A 113 -20.42 5.65 -25.34
CA ALA A 113 -19.40 6.66 -25.05
C ALA A 113 -18.03 6.05 -24.73
N LEU A 114 -17.99 4.96 -23.95
CA LEU A 114 -16.76 4.26 -23.62
C LEU A 114 -16.14 3.57 -24.85
N ASP A 115 -16.97 3.01 -25.74
CA ASP A 115 -16.50 2.41 -27.00
C ASP A 115 -15.85 3.45 -27.92
N TYR A 116 -16.44 4.64 -28.06
CA TYR A 116 -15.82 5.77 -28.76
C TYR A 116 -14.46 6.17 -28.16
N LEU A 117 -14.36 6.14 -26.83
CA LEU A 117 -13.13 6.46 -26.11
C LEU A 117 -12.12 5.31 -26.08
N LYS A 118 -12.48 4.12 -26.59
CA LYS A 118 -11.72 2.87 -26.49
C LYS A 118 -11.37 2.51 -25.04
N LEU A 119 -12.28 2.83 -24.12
CA LEU A 119 -12.16 2.52 -22.70
C LEU A 119 -12.96 1.27 -22.36
N LYS A 120 -12.42 0.45 -21.45
CA LYS A 120 -13.13 -0.73 -20.94
C LYS A 120 -13.11 -0.74 -19.41
N PRO A 121 -14.23 -1.08 -18.74
CA PRO A 121 -14.24 -1.26 -17.30
C PRO A 121 -13.16 -2.28 -16.88
N LYS A 122 -12.34 -1.89 -15.90
CA LYS A 122 -11.26 -2.75 -15.40
C LYS A 122 -11.84 -3.84 -14.50
N THR A 123 -11.35 -5.05 -14.67
CA THR A 123 -11.65 -6.16 -13.76
C THR A 123 -11.04 -5.91 -12.37
N ARG A 124 -11.60 -6.56 -11.35
CA ARG A 124 -11.04 -6.50 -9.99
C ARG A 124 -9.57 -6.92 -9.94
N SER A 125 -9.17 -7.88 -10.78
CA SER A 125 -7.79 -8.35 -10.87
C SER A 125 -6.86 -7.30 -11.48
N GLN A 126 -7.27 -6.66 -12.57
CA GLN A 126 -6.51 -5.55 -13.18
C GLN A 126 -6.31 -4.40 -12.18
N LEU A 127 -7.36 -4.00 -11.48
CA LEU A 127 -7.27 -2.94 -10.45
C LEU A 127 -6.32 -3.32 -9.30
N ARG A 128 -6.28 -4.60 -8.90
CA ARG A 128 -5.35 -5.05 -7.86
C ARG A 128 -3.90 -5.03 -8.35
N ILE A 129 -3.67 -5.35 -9.61
CA ILE A 129 -2.35 -5.31 -10.25
C ILE A 129 -1.85 -3.87 -10.31
N GLU A 130 -2.68 -2.94 -10.78
CA GLU A 130 -2.31 -1.51 -10.86
C GLU A 130 -1.98 -0.94 -9.48
N VAL A 131 -2.83 -1.19 -8.47
CA VAL A 131 -2.54 -0.76 -7.09
C VAL A 131 -1.23 -1.34 -6.57
N TYR A 132 -0.90 -2.57 -6.95
CA TYR A 132 0.36 -3.19 -6.56
C TYR A 132 1.55 -2.55 -7.27
N GLN A 133 1.42 -2.23 -8.56
CA GLN A 133 2.44 -1.53 -9.35
C GLN A 133 2.67 -0.10 -8.85
N ASP A 134 1.61 0.63 -8.52
CA ASP A 134 1.68 1.96 -7.93
C ASP A 134 2.42 1.93 -6.58
N GLU A 135 2.08 0.95 -5.73
CA GLU A 135 2.74 0.78 -4.44
C GLU A 135 4.23 0.46 -4.60
N LEU A 136 4.60 -0.41 -5.55
CA LEU A 136 5.99 -0.70 -5.86
C LEU A 136 6.72 0.55 -6.36
N THR A 137 6.11 1.30 -7.27
CA THR A 137 6.67 2.54 -7.83
C THR A 137 6.91 3.57 -6.73
N ARG A 138 5.92 3.75 -5.82
CA ARG A 138 6.04 4.63 -4.66
C ARG A 138 7.20 4.21 -3.76
N LEU A 139 7.29 2.93 -3.40
CA LEU A 139 8.38 2.44 -2.54
C LEU A 139 9.76 2.59 -3.21
N VAL A 140 9.86 2.35 -4.51
CA VAL A 140 11.13 2.60 -5.23
C VAL A 140 11.46 4.10 -5.23
N GLY A 141 10.47 4.97 -5.45
CA GLY A 141 10.64 6.42 -5.40
C GLY A 141 11.03 6.95 -4.02
N GLU A 142 10.55 6.30 -2.95
CA GLU A 142 10.94 6.55 -1.57
C GLU A 142 12.36 6.05 -1.24
N GLY A 143 13.00 5.31 -2.15
CA GLY A 143 14.38 4.85 -2.03
C GLY A 143 14.55 3.48 -1.38
N TYR A 144 13.47 2.70 -1.21
CA TYR A 144 13.59 1.34 -0.67
C TYR A 144 14.28 0.39 -1.66
N SER A 145 15.10 -0.52 -1.12
CA SER A 145 15.66 -1.63 -1.88
C SER A 145 14.65 -2.74 -2.16
N VAL A 146 15.05 -3.69 -3.00
CA VAL A 146 14.27 -4.91 -3.29
C VAL A 146 14.01 -5.69 -1.99
N GLU A 147 15.01 -5.79 -1.11
CA GLU A 147 14.93 -6.45 0.19
C GLU A 147 13.99 -5.70 1.15
N GLY A 148 14.12 -4.37 1.22
CA GLY A 148 13.27 -3.50 2.03
C GLY A 148 11.80 -3.59 1.60
N ILE A 149 11.54 -3.52 0.30
CA ILE A 149 10.21 -3.69 -0.30
C ILE A 149 9.64 -5.08 0.02
N ALA A 150 10.42 -6.14 -0.18
CA ALA A 150 9.97 -7.50 0.09
C ALA A 150 9.58 -7.70 1.56
N LYS A 151 10.36 -7.14 2.49
CA LYS A 151 10.05 -7.16 3.92
C LYS A 151 8.78 -6.38 4.25
N LEU A 152 8.64 -5.17 3.71
CA LEU A 152 7.46 -4.30 3.88
C LEU A 152 6.17 -4.93 3.34
N LEU A 153 6.25 -5.61 2.20
CA LEU A 153 5.12 -6.27 1.55
C LEU A 153 4.94 -7.72 2.00
N ASN A 154 5.68 -8.15 3.02
CA ASN A 154 5.63 -9.50 3.59
C ASN A 154 5.81 -10.61 2.53
N LYS A 155 6.71 -10.39 1.57
CA LYS A 155 7.07 -11.33 0.51
C LYS A 155 8.24 -12.20 0.95
N LYS A 156 8.16 -13.50 0.65
CA LYS A 156 9.19 -14.48 1.05
C LYS A 156 10.51 -14.31 0.31
N ALA A 157 10.46 -13.84 -0.95
CA ALA A 157 11.62 -13.78 -1.82
C ALA A 157 11.77 -12.36 -2.41
N PRO A 158 12.87 -11.66 -2.09
CA PRO A 158 13.20 -10.38 -2.71
C PRO A 158 13.37 -10.49 -4.23
N SER A 159 13.93 -11.60 -4.72
CA SER A 159 14.11 -11.85 -6.16
C SER A 159 12.80 -11.73 -6.95
N GLY A 160 11.66 -12.12 -6.37
CA GLY A 160 10.34 -11.97 -6.99
C GLY A 160 9.93 -10.51 -7.20
N ILE A 161 10.35 -9.59 -6.32
CA ILE A 161 10.13 -8.15 -6.50
C ILE A 161 10.98 -7.62 -7.65
N SER A 162 12.27 -7.96 -7.68
CA SER A 162 13.19 -7.54 -8.75
C SER A 162 12.72 -8.01 -10.13
N GLN A 163 12.34 -9.29 -10.24
CA GLN A 163 11.78 -9.86 -11.48
C GLN A 163 10.49 -9.17 -11.89
N TYR A 164 9.59 -8.87 -10.94
CA TYR A 164 8.34 -8.19 -11.22
C TYR A 164 8.56 -6.77 -11.74
N LEU A 165 9.45 -6.00 -11.09
CA LEU A 165 9.84 -4.65 -11.53
C LEU A 165 10.41 -4.69 -12.96
N SER A 166 11.28 -5.65 -13.26
CA SER A 166 11.85 -5.81 -14.60
C SER A 166 10.79 -6.18 -15.64
N LYS A 167 9.89 -7.13 -15.32
CA LYS A 167 8.88 -7.63 -16.25
C LYS A 167 7.85 -6.56 -16.64
N HIS A 168 7.56 -5.65 -15.73
CA HIS A 168 6.59 -4.58 -15.91
C HIS A 168 7.23 -3.21 -16.17
N GLU A 169 8.53 -3.18 -16.49
CA GLU A 169 9.28 -1.95 -16.83
C GLU A 169 9.15 -0.83 -15.77
N LEU A 170 9.04 -1.22 -14.50
CA LEU A 170 8.90 -0.29 -13.37
C LEU A 170 10.28 0.26 -12.95
N PRO A 171 10.31 1.41 -12.24
CA PRO A 171 11.54 1.96 -11.70
C PRO A 171 12.30 0.94 -10.85
N ARG A 172 13.62 0.90 -10.99
CA ARG A 172 14.47 0.01 -10.22
C ARG A 172 15.13 0.77 -9.07
N PRO A 173 15.28 0.16 -7.88
CA PRO A 173 16.04 0.77 -6.79
C PRO A 173 17.45 1.13 -7.23
N ASN A 174 17.88 2.36 -6.94
CA ASN A 174 19.18 2.87 -7.34
C ASN A 174 20.24 2.34 -6.37
N VAL A 175 21.08 1.41 -6.82
CA VAL A 175 22.04 0.67 -5.97
C VAL A 175 23.28 1.53 -5.61
N GLU A 176 23.52 2.63 -6.34
CA GLU A 176 24.81 3.33 -6.32
C GLU A 176 24.90 4.61 -5.48
N THR A 177 23.90 4.96 -4.68
CA THR A 177 24.03 6.15 -3.80
C THR A 177 23.81 5.82 -2.35
N ILE A 178 24.92 5.67 -1.61
CA ILE A 178 24.97 6.14 -0.23
C ILE A 178 24.79 7.66 -0.28
N LYS A 179 23.55 8.10 -0.46
CA LYS A 179 23.14 9.44 -0.11
C LYS A 179 22.22 9.24 1.07
N ILE A 180 22.72 9.58 2.27
CA ILE A 180 21.91 9.72 3.47
C ILE A 180 20.89 10.82 3.13
N LYS A 181 19.78 10.45 2.50
CA LYS A 181 18.67 11.36 2.22
C LYS A 181 17.85 11.43 3.48
N GLN A 182 18.01 12.54 4.20
CA GLN A 182 17.16 12.93 5.31
C GLN A 182 15.77 13.23 4.74
N THR A 183 14.81 12.34 5.01
CA THR A 183 13.40 12.60 4.73
C THR A 183 12.74 13.03 6.05
N GLU A 184 12.47 14.33 6.19
CA GLU A 184 11.75 14.88 7.33
C GLU A 184 10.25 14.67 7.13
N TYR A 185 9.58 14.13 8.14
CA TYR A 185 8.13 14.15 8.16
C TYR A 185 7.63 14.51 9.56
N GLN A 186 6.57 15.31 9.57
CA GLN A 186 5.96 15.83 10.78
C GLN A 186 4.99 14.79 11.32
N SER A 187 5.26 14.29 12.54
CA SER A 187 4.36 13.38 13.26
C SER A 187 3.90 14.07 14.54
N GLY A 188 2.82 14.87 14.43
CA GLY A 188 2.38 15.71 15.54
C GLY A 188 3.30 16.92 15.73
N ARG A 189 3.83 17.14 16.94
CA ARG A 189 4.81 18.21 17.24
C ARG A 189 6.27 17.79 17.05
N GLU A 190 6.54 16.54 16.71
CA GLU A 190 7.90 16.00 16.59
C GLU A 190 8.30 15.80 15.13
N ILE A 191 9.54 16.20 14.81
CA ILE A 191 10.21 15.90 13.55
C ILE A 191 10.88 14.53 13.71
N LYS A 192 10.48 13.56 12.88
CA LYS A 192 11.09 12.23 12.85
C LYS A 192 11.98 12.09 11.61
N HIS A 193 13.13 11.45 11.80
CA HIS A 193 14.11 11.17 10.75
C HIS A 193 14.15 9.66 10.47
N ARG A 194 14.11 9.27 9.18
CA ARG A 194 14.33 7.88 8.75
C ARG A 194 15.63 7.82 7.99
N TYR A 195 16.46 6.83 8.30
CA TYR A 195 17.76 6.62 7.68
C TYR A 195 17.75 5.29 6.94
N PHE A 196 18.51 5.19 5.86
CA PHE A 196 18.57 3.98 5.05
C PHE A 196 20.03 3.55 4.85
N ASP A 197 20.31 2.25 4.97
CA ASP A 197 21.65 1.69 4.74
C ASP A 197 21.98 1.54 3.24
N LYS A 198 23.18 1.03 2.94
CA LYS A 198 23.65 0.75 1.56
C LYS A 198 22.79 -0.28 0.81
N GLN A 199 21.93 -0.99 1.54
CA GLN A 199 21.04 -2.02 1.05
C GLN A 199 19.59 -1.51 1.10
N GLY A 200 19.35 -0.21 1.26
CA GLY A 200 18.03 0.42 1.32
C GLY A 200 17.13 -0.07 2.46
N ASN A 201 17.70 -0.70 3.48
CA ASN A 201 16.98 -1.03 4.70
C ASN A 201 16.88 0.22 5.57
N GLU A 202 15.71 0.45 6.15
CA GLU A 202 15.57 1.44 7.20
C GLU A 202 16.44 1.07 8.40
N ILE A 203 17.29 2.01 8.81
CA ILE A 203 18.16 1.91 9.99
C ILE A 203 17.78 3.01 10.99
N GLU A 204 17.83 2.64 12.27
CA GLU A 204 17.65 3.57 13.39
C GLU A 204 19.04 4.01 13.85
N ILE A 205 19.32 5.33 13.81
CA ILE A 205 20.57 5.86 14.38
C ILE A 205 20.34 6.05 15.88
N LYS A 206 21.04 5.27 16.69
CA LYS A 206 21.09 5.45 18.15
C LYS A 206 22.32 6.28 18.49
N TYR A 207 22.11 7.48 19.03
CA TYR A 207 23.20 8.26 19.63
C TYR A 207 23.62 7.58 20.93
N VAL A 208 24.85 7.08 20.97
CA VAL A 208 25.47 6.63 22.21
C VAL A 208 26.10 7.87 22.83
N ASN A 209 25.45 8.42 23.87
CA ASN A 209 26.03 9.51 24.64
C ASN A 209 27.37 9.01 25.21
N SER A 210 28.45 9.71 24.83
CA SER A 210 29.79 9.56 25.42
C SER A 210 29.93 10.54 26.57
#